data_AF-A0A7J7DMR7-F1
#
_entry.id   AF-A0A7J7DMR7-F1
#
_cell.length_a   1.000
_cell.length_b   1.000
_cell.length_c   1.000
_cell.angle_alpha   90.00
_cell.angle_beta   90.00
_cell.angle_gamma   90.00
#
_symmetry.space_group_name_H-M   'P 1'
#
loop_
_entity.id
_entity.type
_entity.pdbx_description
1 polymer ?
#
loop_
_entity_poly.entity_id
_entity_poly.type
_entity_poly.pdbx_seq_one_letter_code
_entity_poly.pdbx_strand_id
1 'polypeptide(L)'
;MAGWVLSECGLKPLPQNFSRPRTGAVSNNHTKLRFLQLNKSLTDPIVSPVKFSSGCFRGRNWGLRVSAPLRVAPLDEEDKRVERINGVNGGQEGEETEFNPGAPPPFTLADIRASIPKRCWVKDPWKSMSYVVRDVVVVFGLATAAVYLNNWLVWPLYWFAQGTMFWALFVLGHDCGHGSFSNNPKLNSVAGHLLHSSILVPYHGWRISHRTHHQNHGHVEHDESWHPLPEKIYKNLDNATRFLRFKLPFPMFAYPFYLWNRSPGKTGSHFDPNSDLFVPNERKDVITSTVCWTAMAALLVGLSFVMGPIQLLKLYGIPYWVFVMWLDLVTYLHHHGHEEKLPWYRGKEWSYLRGGLTTLDRDFGMINNIHHDIGTHVIHHLFPQIPHYHLIEATEAAKPVLGKYYKEPEKSAPLPFYLIGVLIRSLKKDHYVSDTGDVVYYQTDPQLTGSPKSQ
;
A
#
# COMPACT_ATOMS: atom_id res chain seq x y z
N MET A 1 -55.20 -27.83 -2.00
CA MET A 1 -55.30 -28.80 -0.89
C MET A 1 -53.91 -29.41 -0.75
N ALA A 2 -53.09 -29.08 0.24
CA ALA A 2 -53.31 -29.10 1.69
C ALA A 2 -53.46 -30.55 2.19
N GLY A 3 -52.43 -31.04 2.88
CA GLY A 3 -52.28 -32.43 3.34
C GLY A 3 -50.92 -32.63 3.99
N TRP A 4 -50.77 -32.14 5.23
CA TRP A 4 -49.56 -32.38 6.03
C TRP A 4 -49.62 -33.81 6.60
N VAL A 5 -48.48 -34.51 6.61
CA VAL A 5 -48.29 -35.73 7.41
C VAL A 5 -47.01 -35.58 8.19
N LEU A 6 -47.16 -35.39 9.50
CA LEU A 6 -46.09 -35.60 10.48
C LEU A 6 -46.11 -37.06 10.92
N SER A 7 -44.95 -37.64 11.18
CA SER A 7 -44.82 -38.87 11.95
C SER A 7 -43.62 -38.73 12.87
N GLU A 8 -43.81 -39.03 14.15
CA GLU A 8 -42.79 -38.89 15.19
C GLU A 8 -41.89 -40.12 15.24
N CYS A 9 -40.61 -39.95 15.58
CA CYS A 9 -39.84 -41.04 16.18
C CYS A 9 -38.67 -40.55 17.05
N GLY A 10 -38.80 -40.71 18.37
CA GLY A 10 -37.71 -41.09 19.27
C GLY A 10 -36.54 -40.13 19.49
N LEU A 11 -36.66 -39.21 20.45
CA LEU A 11 -35.50 -38.60 21.13
C LEU A 11 -34.83 -39.61 22.09
N LYS A 12 -33.49 -39.71 22.04
CA LYS A 12 -32.63 -39.80 23.25
C LYS A 12 -31.12 -39.61 22.93
N PRO A 13 -30.37 -38.86 23.75
CA PRO A 13 -28.93 -38.65 23.55
C PRO A 13 -28.06 -39.74 24.22
N LEU A 14 -26.81 -39.89 23.76
CA LEU A 14 -25.77 -40.70 24.39
C LEU A 14 -24.88 -39.86 25.34
N PRO A 15 -24.15 -40.49 26.31
CA PRO A 15 -23.85 -39.82 27.58
C PRO A 15 -22.51 -39.09 27.64
N GLN A 16 -22.46 -38.03 28.47
CA GLN A 16 -21.21 -37.48 29.01
C GLN A 16 -20.74 -38.35 30.18
N ASN A 17 -19.62 -39.07 30.03
CA ASN A 17 -18.94 -39.76 31.12
C ASN A 17 -17.61 -39.08 31.45
N PHE A 18 -17.59 -38.29 32.53
CA PHE A 18 -16.36 -37.74 33.12
C PHE A 18 -15.73 -38.74 34.10
N SER A 19 -14.52 -39.24 33.81
CA SER A 19 -13.75 -40.09 34.72
C SER A 19 -12.75 -39.28 35.56
N ARG A 20 -13.03 -39.11 36.85
CA ARG A 20 -12.07 -38.65 37.87
C ARG A 20 -11.52 -39.84 38.67
N PRO A 21 -10.20 -39.99 38.79
CA PRO A 21 -9.56 -40.58 39.96
C PRO A 21 -9.36 -39.52 41.06
N ARG A 22 -9.11 -39.94 42.31
CA ARG A 22 -8.91 -39.05 43.47
C ARG A 22 -7.73 -39.52 44.33
N THR A 23 -6.89 -38.56 44.76
CA THR A 23 -5.97 -38.60 45.92
C THR A 23 -4.92 -39.72 46.05
N GLY A 24 -3.65 -39.29 46.05
CA GLY A 24 -2.52 -39.95 46.71
C GLY A 24 -1.38 -38.92 46.78
N ALA A 25 -0.77 -38.70 47.95
CA ALA A 25 0.15 -37.57 48.17
C ALA A 25 1.39 -37.97 49.00
N VAL A 26 2.56 -37.50 48.57
CA VAL A 26 3.83 -37.50 49.32
C VAL A 26 4.57 -36.19 49.04
N SER A 27 5.31 -35.68 50.02
CA SER A 27 5.98 -34.36 50.01
C SER A 27 7.49 -34.48 49.74
N ASN A 28 8.10 -33.49 49.07
CA ASN A 28 9.12 -32.62 49.72
C ASN A 28 9.81 -31.57 48.81
N ASN A 29 10.41 -30.59 49.51
CA ASN A 29 11.55 -29.74 49.11
C ASN A 29 11.37 -28.65 48.05
N HIS A 30 10.93 -27.48 48.55
CA HIS A 30 11.64 -26.20 48.47
C HIS A 30 12.58 -25.91 47.28
N THR A 31 12.32 -24.77 46.64
CA THR A 31 13.33 -23.68 46.58
C THR A 31 12.63 -22.32 46.63
N LYS A 32 13.34 -21.28 47.08
CA LYS A 32 12.79 -19.92 47.31
C LYS A 32 13.13 -19.01 46.12
N LEU A 33 12.28 -18.01 45.86
CA LEU A 33 12.73 -16.61 45.80
C LEU A 33 11.57 -15.62 46.06
N ARG A 34 11.93 -14.39 46.46
CA ARG A 34 11.10 -13.46 47.24
C ARG A 34 10.19 -12.57 46.39
N PHE A 35 9.04 -12.19 46.97
CA PHE A 35 8.46 -10.85 46.81
C PHE A 35 8.06 -10.29 48.18
N LEU A 36 8.57 -9.09 48.47
CA LEU A 36 8.39 -8.20 49.64
C LEU A 36 8.87 -6.81 49.16
N GLN A 37 8.42 -5.61 49.55
CA GLN A 37 7.37 -5.01 50.42
C GLN A 37 7.27 -3.52 49.95
N LEU A 38 6.33 -2.62 50.29
CA LEU A 38 5.17 -2.47 51.20
C LEU A 38 4.18 -1.48 50.44
N ASN A 39 3.07 -0.89 50.90
CA ASN A 39 2.30 -0.84 52.15
C ASN A 39 0.81 -0.52 51.85
N LYS A 40 -0.04 -0.37 52.88
CA LYS A 40 -1.40 0.18 52.82
C LYS A 40 -1.44 1.69 53.07
N SER A 41 -2.51 2.35 52.60
CA SER A 41 -3.37 3.18 53.46
C SER A 41 -4.83 3.14 52.95
N LEU A 42 -5.78 3.57 53.78
CA LEU A 42 -7.23 3.55 53.55
C LEU A 42 -7.80 4.95 53.82
N THR A 43 -8.82 5.37 53.06
CA THR A 43 -10.15 5.74 53.59
C THR A 43 -11.20 5.95 52.49
N ASP A 44 -12.33 5.25 52.68
CA ASP A 44 -13.74 5.57 52.41
C ASP A 44 -14.29 6.00 51.01
N PRO A 45 -15.57 5.65 50.70
CA PRO A 45 -16.14 5.81 49.36
C PRO A 45 -17.18 6.94 49.25
N ILE A 46 -17.28 7.55 48.06
CA ILE A 46 -18.46 8.34 47.65
C ILE A 46 -19.00 7.75 46.34
N VAL A 47 -20.20 7.18 46.40
CA VAL A 47 -20.96 6.74 45.22
C VAL A 47 -21.77 7.92 44.70
N SER A 48 -21.75 8.16 43.39
CA SER A 48 -22.69 9.05 42.70
C SER A 48 -22.97 8.52 41.29
N PRO A 49 -24.23 8.36 40.88
CA PRO A 49 -24.57 7.73 39.60
C PRO A 49 -24.44 8.71 38.43
N VAL A 50 -23.62 8.37 37.44
CA VAL A 50 -23.59 9.09 36.16
C VAL A 50 -24.86 8.76 35.39
N LYS A 51 -25.79 9.72 35.34
CA LYS A 51 -27.00 9.63 34.52
C LYS A 51 -26.62 9.60 33.03
N PHE A 52 -27.16 8.65 32.28
CA PHE A 52 -27.24 8.77 30.82
C PHE A 52 -28.10 9.99 30.47
N SER A 53 -27.58 10.89 29.63
CA SER A 53 -28.31 12.03 29.09
C SER A 53 -28.33 11.96 27.57
N SER A 54 -29.52 11.81 27.00
CA SER A 54 -29.76 11.75 25.56
C SER A 54 -29.74 13.15 24.94
N GLY A 55 -28.54 13.71 24.77
CA GLY A 55 -28.32 15.03 24.17
C GLY A 55 -28.06 14.98 22.67
N CYS A 56 -29.09 15.23 21.85
CA CYS A 56 -28.91 15.47 20.41
C CYS A 56 -28.33 16.87 20.17
N PHE A 57 -27.27 17.01 19.35
CA PHE A 57 -27.08 18.20 18.51
C PHE A 57 -26.01 18.05 17.41
N ARG A 58 -26.28 18.69 16.26
CA ARG A 58 -25.38 19.11 15.16
C ARG A 58 -24.42 18.05 14.58
N GLY A 59 -24.78 17.54 13.39
CA GLY A 59 -23.86 16.81 12.53
C GLY A 59 -22.63 17.66 12.17
N ARG A 60 -21.43 17.11 12.38
CA ARG A 60 -20.16 17.68 11.91
C ARG A 60 -19.83 17.13 10.52
N ASN A 61 -19.48 18.03 9.61
CA ASN A 61 -19.18 17.68 8.22
C ASN A 61 -17.78 17.03 8.15
N TRP A 62 -17.71 15.71 7.92
CA TRP A 62 -16.45 14.98 7.73
C TRP A 62 -15.94 15.18 6.29
N GLY A 63 -15.54 16.41 5.98
CA GLY A 63 -14.96 16.74 4.68
C GLY A 63 -13.56 16.15 4.53
N LEU A 64 -13.43 15.02 3.84
CA LEU A 64 -12.14 14.53 3.34
C LEU A 64 -11.55 15.59 2.40
N ARG A 65 -10.54 16.33 2.87
CA ARG A 65 -9.72 17.21 2.03
C ARG A 65 -8.69 16.39 1.24
N VAL A 66 -9.16 15.43 0.46
CA VAL A 66 -8.39 14.84 -0.64
C VAL A 66 -8.57 15.77 -1.83
N SER A 67 -7.72 16.77 -1.91
CA SER A 67 -7.65 17.75 -3.00
C SER A 67 -6.23 18.28 -3.03
N ALA A 68 -5.69 18.51 -4.24
CA ALA A 68 -4.46 19.29 -4.39
C ALA A 68 -4.63 20.65 -3.66
N PRO A 69 -3.56 21.24 -3.10
CA PRO A 69 -3.67 22.38 -2.18
C PRO A 69 -4.35 23.58 -2.86
N LEU A 70 -5.63 23.78 -2.53
CA LEU A 70 -6.50 24.82 -3.10
C LEU A 70 -6.22 26.20 -2.48
N ARG A 71 -4.93 26.50 -2.28
CA ARG A 71 -4.42 27.73 -1.67
C ARG A 71 -2.96 27.95 -2.05
N VAL A 72 -2.72 28.36 -3.29
CA VAL A 72 -1.54 29.16 -3.62
C VAL A 72 -1.59 30.43 -2.75
N ALA A 73 -0.45 30.93 -2.28
CA ALA A 73 -0.40 32.26 -1.69
C ALA A 73 -0.73 33.32 -2.76
N PRO A 74 -1.30 34.49 -2.41
CA PRO A 74 -1.45 35.56 -3.38
C PRO A 74 -0.05 36.05 -3.78
N LEU A 75 0.34 35.72 -5.01
CA LEU A 75 1.48 36.33 -5.70
C LEU A 75 0.97 37.59 -6.40
N ASP A 76 0.83 38.65 -5.62
CA ASP A 76 0.87 39.99 -6.19
C ASP A 76 2.30 40.24 -6.72
N GLU A 77 2.41 40.85 -7.91
CA GLU A 77 3.66 41.24 -8.58
C GLU A 77 4.62 40.13 -9.10
N GLU A 78 4.16 39.21 -9.97
CA GLU A 78 5.08 38.56 -10.93
C GLU A 78 4.58 38.43 -12.39
N ASP A 79 3.33 38.83 -12.70
CA ASP A 79 2.75 38.71 -14.06
C ASP A 79 2.92 39.98 -14.94
N LYS A 80 4.16 40.49 -15.07
CA LYS A 80 4.50 41.63 -15.98
C LYS A 80 5.90 41.60 -16.61
N ARG A 81 6.45 40.44 -17.01
CA ARG A 81 7.63 40.43 -17.93
C ARG A 81 7.77 39.21 -18.87
N VAL A 82 6.74 38.92 -19.66
CA VAL A 82 6.92 38.17 -20.92
C VAL A 82 7.01 39.16 -22.08
N GLU A 83 8.18 39.77 -22.27
CA GLU A 83 8.43 40.66 -23.41
C GLU A 83 8.55 39.84 -24.70
N ARG A 84 7.66 40.13 -25.66
CA ARG A 84 7.58 39.42 -26.94
C ARG A 84 8.67 39.91 -27.90
N ILE A 85 9.88 39.37 -27.76
CA ILE A 85 11.00 39.68 -28.67
C ILE A 85 10.77 39.04 -30.04
N ASN A 86 10.24 39.83 -30.98
CA ASN A 86 10.22 39.47 -32.40
C ASN A 86 11.63 39.62 -33.00
N GLY A 87 12.48 38.62 -32.84
CA GLY A 87 13.77 38.52 -33.52
C GLY A 87 13.64 37.83 -34.88
N VAL A 88 13.69 38.59 -35.98
CA VAL A 88 13.78 38.00 -37.33
C VAL A 88 15.24 37.60 -37.60
N ASN A 89 15.48 36.31 -37.73
CA ASN A 89 16.58 35.75 -38.50
C ASN A 89 16.12 34.41 -39.09
N GLY A 90 16.49 34.14 -40.35
CA GLY A 90 16.08 32.93 -41.06
C GLY A 90 17.21 31.92 -41.17
N GLY A 91 16.85 30.67 -41.48
CA GLY A 91 17.78 29.69 -42.04
C GLY A 91 18.64 28.92 -41.05
N GLN A 92 18.00 28.05 -40.24
CA GLN A 92 18.62 26.79 -39.86
C GLN A 92 17.54 25.70 -39.77
N GLU A 93 17.78 24.56 -40.43
CA GLU A 93 16.92 23.38 -40.31
C GLU A 93 17.13 22.76 -38.93
N GLY A 94 16.06 22.25 -38.33
CA GLY A 94 16.04 21.98 -36.89
C GLY A 94 16.96 20.84 -36.45
N GLU A 95 17.94 21.17 -35.60
CA GLU A 95 18.46 20.18 -34.65
C GLU A 95 17.31 19.74 -33.73
N GLU A 96 16.93 18.46 -33.76
CA GLU A 96 16.04 17.91 -32.74
C GLU A 96 16.78 17.92 -31.40
N THR A 97 16.51 18.92 -30.56
CA THR A 97 17.04 18.98 -29.19
C THR A 97 16.65 17.72 -28.44
N GLU A 98 17.65 16.96 -27.99
CA GLU A 98 17.47 15.66 -27.34
C GLU A 98 16.46 15.75 -26.19
N PHE A 99 15.53 14.79 -26.13
CA PHE A 99 14.43 14.84 -25.17
C PHE A 99 14.94 14.62 -23.74
N ASN A 100 14.97 15.69 -22.94
CA ASN A 100 15.32 15.64 -21.53
C ASN A 100 14.08 15.34 -20.66
N PRO A 101 13.91 14.12 -20.12
CA PRO A 101 12.75 13.79 -19.27
C PRO A 101 12.77 14.52 -17.91
N GLY A 102 13.92 15.10 -17.53
CA GLY A 102 14.05 15.95 -16.35
C GLY A 102 13.58 17.39 -16.56
N ALA A 103 13.26 17.83 -17.78
CA ALA A 103 12.78 19.18 -18.04
C ALA A 103 11.32 19.38 -17.57
N PRO A 104 10.87 20.63 -17.33
CA PRO A 104 9.45 20.93 -17.15
C PRO A 104 8.64 20.59 -18.42
N PRO A 105 7.49 19.92 -18.30
CA PRO A 105 6.66 19.58 -19.45
C PRO A 105 5.98 20.82 -20.08
N PRO A 106 5.72 20.81 -21.40
CA PRO A 106 5.02 21.90 -22.10
C PRO A 106 3.49 21.90 -21.90
N PHE A 107 3.00 21.20 -20.88
CA PHE A 107 1.59 21.03 -20.54
C PHE A 107 1.40 21.09 -19.03
N THR A 108 0.20 21.44 -18.59
CA THR A 108 -0.17 21.53 -17.17
C THR A 108 -0.99 20.33 -16.70
N LEU A 109 -1.15 20.20 -15.38
CA LEU A 109 -2.08 19.24 -14.78
C LEU A 109 -3.55 19.52 -15.19
N ALA A 110 -3.88 20.76 -15.58
CA ALA A 110 -5.22 21.11 -16.04
C ALA A 110 -5.50 20.57 -17.45
N ASP A 111 -4.50 20.54 -18.33
CA ASP A 111 -4.63 20.05 -19.71
C ASP A 111 -4.86 18.53 -19.73
N ILE A 112 -4.08 17.79 -18.94
CA ILE A 112 -4.28 16.34 -18.75
C ILE A 112 -5.65 16.07 -18.12
N ARG A 113 -6.05 16.88 -17.12
CA ARG A 113 -7.38 16.76 -16.50
C ARG A 113 -8.52 17.04 -17.50
N ALA A 114 -8.30 17.91 -18.48
CA ALA A 114 -9.29 18.28 -19.48
C ALA A 114 -9.48 17.20 -20.56
N SER A 115 -8.45 16.41 -20.87
CA SER A 115 -8.57 15.30 -21.82
C SER A 115 -9.33 14.09 -21.25
N ILE A 116 -9.23 13.85 -19.94
CA ILE A 116 -9.86 12.69 -19.27
C ILE A 116 -11.40 12.80 -19.28
N PRO A 117 -12.14 11.83 -19.84
CA PRO A 117 -13.60 11.86 -19.93
C PRO A 117 -14.30 12.08 -18.59
N LYS A 118 -15.33 12.94 -18.58
CA LYS A 118 -16.09 13.30 -17.35
C LYS A 118 -16.62 12.09 -16.57
N ARG A 119 -16.90 10.96 -17.26
CA ARG A 119 -17.37 9.71 -16.63
C ARG A 119 -16.30 9.02 -15.78
N CYS A 120 -15.01 9.15 -16.09
CA CYS A 120 -13.93 8.54 -15.32
C CYS A 120 -13.84 9.06 -13.87
N TRP A 121 -14.38 10.25 -13.63
CA TRP A 121 -14.44 10.89 -12.30
C TRP A 121 -15.67 10.46 -11.46
N VAL A 122 -16.57 9.66 -12.03
CA VAL A 122 -17.81 9.21 -11.37
C VAL A 122 -17.52 7.96 -10.55
N LYS A 123 -17.66 8.09 -9.22
CA LYS A 123 -17.43 7.02 -8.26
C LYS A 123 -18.75 6.31 -7.95
N ASP A 124 -18.96 5.14 -8.54
CA ASP A 124 -20.11 4.28 -8.26
C ASP A 124 -19.81 3.32 -7.09
N PRO A 125 -20.44 3.47 -5.91
CA PRO A 125 -20.20 2.60 -4.76
C PRO A 125 -20.70 1.17 -4.96
N TRP A 126 -21.71 0.96 -5.81
CA TRP A 126 -22.23 -0.38 -6.12
C TRP A 126 -21.27 -1.15 -7.01
N LYS A 127 -20.74 -0.50 -8.05
CA LYS A 127 -19.67 -1.07 -8.88
C LYS A 127 -18.45 -1.41 -8.00
N SER A 128 -17.97 -0.47 -7.18
CA SER A 128 -16.85 -0.71 -6.25
C SER A 128 -17.12 -1.87 -5.28
N MET A 129 -18.33 -1.98 -4.72
CA MET A 129 -18.70 -3.09 -3.84
C MET A 129 -18.86 -4.42 -4.60
N SER A 130 -19.23 -4.41 -5.88
CA SER A 130 -19.31 -5.64 -6.68
C SER A 130 -17.94 -6.29 -6.89
N TYR A 131 -16.86 -5.50 -7.02
CA TYR A 131 -15.48 -6.00 -7.00
C TYR A 131 -15.09 -6.60 -5.64
N VAL A 132 -15.49 -5.96 -4.52
CA VAL A 132 -15.27 -6.54 -3.17
C VAL A 132 -15.96 -7.90 -3.03
N VAL A 133 -17.23 -8.00 -3.46
CA VAL A 133 -17.99 -9.26 -3.40
C VAL A 133 -17.37 -10.32 -4.32
N ARG A 134 -16.97 -9.96 -5.55
CA ARG A 134 -16.25 -10.83 -6.49
C ARG A 134 -15.00 -11.41 -5.82
N ASP A 135 -14.14 -10.54 -5.31
CA ASP A 135 -12.83 -10.94 -4.79
C ASP A 135 -12.95 -11.77 -3.51
N VAL A 136 -13.86 -11.40 -2.60
CA VAL A 136 -14.13 -12.16 -1.37
C VAL A 136 -14.72 -13.54 -1.68
N VAL A 137 -15.62 -13.66 -2.66
CA VAL A 137 -16.15 -14.96 -3.11
C VAL A 137 -15.04 -15.83 -3.71
N VAL A 138 -14.14 -15.27 -4.52
CA VAL A 138 -12.98 -16.02 -5.06
C VAL A 138 -12.02 -16.42 -3.94
N VAL A 139 -11.73 -15.55 -2.97
CA VAL A 139 -10.90 -15.84 -1.79
C VAL A 139 -11.45 -17.04 -1.00
N PHE A 140 -12.74 -17.04 -0.65
CA PHE A 140 -13.33 -18.18 0.05
C PHE A 140 -13.42 -19.43 -0.84
N GLY A 141 -13.77 -19.28 -2.12
CA GLY A 141 -13.83 -20.40 -3.08
C GLY A 141 -12.48 -21.11 -3.26
N LEU A 142 -11.39 -20.36 -3.41
CA LEU A 142 -10.03 -20.90 -3.48
C LEU A 142 -9.67 -21.65 -2.19
N ALA A 143 -9.94 -21.06 -1.02
CA ALA A 143 -9.65 -21.69 0.27
C ALA A 143 -10.45 -23.00 0.47
N THR A 144 -11.76 -22.98 0.16
CA THR A 144 -12.60 -24.18 0.22
C THR A 144 -12.13 -25.26 -0.74
N ALA A 145 -11.77 -24.90 -1.99
CA ALA A 145 -11.25 -25.85 -2.97
C ALA A 145 -9.91 -26.48 -2.52
N ALA A 146 -8.99 -25.69 -1.96
CA ALA A 146 -7.72 -26.19 -1.46
C ALA A 146 -7.87 -27.12 -0.24
N VAL A 147 -8.81 -26.82 0.67
CA VAL A 147 -9.15 -27.73 1.79
C VAL A 147 -9.82 -29.01 1.29
N TYR A 148 -10.75 -28.92 0.35
CA TYR A 148 -11.50 -30.07 -0.18
C TYR A 148 -10.61 -31.03 -0.98
N LEU A 149 -9.75 -30.49 -1.85
CA LEU A 149 -8.85 -31.31 -2.69
C LEU A 149 -7.61 -31.80 -1.92
N ASN A 150 -7.11 -31.00 -0.97
CA ASN A 150 -5.95 -31.25 -0.08
C ASN A 150 -4.71 -31.90 -0.74
N ASN A 151 -4.51 -31.69 -2.04
CA ASN A 151 -3.46 -32.36 -2.82
C ASN A 151 -2.17 -31.51 -2.85
N TRP A 152 -0.99 -32.14 -2.77
CA TRP A 152 0.30 -31.45 -2.80
C TRP A 152 0.51 -30.59 -4.07
N LEU A 153 -0.07 -30.98 -5.21
CA LEU A 153 -0.05 -30.17 -6.44
C LEU A 153 -0.98 -28.95 -6.39
N VAL A 154 -2.06 -29.03 -5.61
CA VAL A 154 -3.02 -27.92 -5.44
C VAL A 154 -2.46 -26.85 -4.51
N TRP A 155 -1.68 -27.21 -3.49
CA TRP A 155 -1.18 -26.25 -2.50
C TRP A 155 -0.33 -25.10 -3.09
N PRO A 156 0.67 -25.31 -3.97
CA PRO A 156 1.41 -24.22 -4.60
C PRO A 156 0.55 -23.33 -5.53
N LEU A 157 -0.34 -23.94 -6.31
CA LEU A 157 -1.26 -23.20 -7.19
C LEU A 157 -2.22 -22.33 -6.38
N TYR A 158 -2.73 -22.88 -5.27
CA TYR A 158 -3.54 -22.17 -4.30
C TYR A 158 -2.76 -21.02 -3.66
N TRP A 159 -1.52 -21.24 -3.19
CA TRP A 159 -0.71 -20.18 -2.57
C TRP A 159 -0.49 -18.99 -3.49
N PHE A 160 -0.18 -19.23 -4.77
CA PHE A 160 -0.03 -18.18 -5.76
C PHE A 160 -1.36 -17.44 -6.03
N ALA A 161 -2.43 -18.17 -6.33
CA ALA A 161 -3.74 -17.58 -6.61
C ALA A 161 -4.31 -16.80 -5.41
N GLN A 162 -4.25 -17.39 -4.22
CA GLN A 162 -4.76 -16.79 -2.98
C GLN A 162 -3.99 -15.53 -2.58
N GLY A 163 -2.66 -15.52 -2.72
CA GLY A 163 -1.85 -14.32 -2.46
C GLY A 163 -2.06 -13.22 -3.49
N THR A 164 -2.27 -13.58 -4.77
CA THR A 164 -2.66 -12.63 -5.81
C THR A 164 -4.05 -12.02 -5.54
N MET A 165 -4.99 -12.81 -4.99
CA MET A 165 -6.29 -12.29 -4.53
C MET A 165 -6.21 -11.44 -3.26
N PHE A 166 -5.29 -11.74 -2.33
CA PHE A 166 -5.03 -10.85 -1.19
C PHE A 166 -4.44 -9.50 -1.64
N TRP A 167 -3.61 -9.48 -2.69
CA TRP A 167 -3.21 -8.26 -3.37
C TRP A 167 -4.39 -7.54 -4.07
N ALA A 168 -5.34 -8.27 -4.68
CA ALA A 168 -6.57 -7.67 -5.21
C ALA A 168 -7.39 -6.94 -4.12
N LEU A 169 -7.56 -7.56 -2.94
CA LEU A 169 -8.18 -6.91 -1.76
C LEU A 169 -7.39 -5.68 -1.29
N PHE A 170 -6.06 -5.69 -1.40
CA PHE A 170 -5.23 -4.53 -1.09
C PHE A 170 -5.55 -3.34 -2.00
N VAL A 171 -5.65 -3.56 -3.31
CA VAL A 171 -5.95 -2.47 -4.28
C VAL A 171 -7.34 -1.87 -4.03
N LEU A 172 -8.35 -2.67 -3.68
CA LEU A 172 -9.68 -2.16 -3.31
C LEU A 172 -9.67 -1.36 -1.99
N GLY A 173 -8.86 -1.76 -1.01
CA GLY A 173 -8.66 -0.98 0.22
C GLY A 173 -7.82 0.29 0.00
N HIS A 174 -6.92 0.27 -0.99
CA HIS A 174 -6.17 1.42 -1.47
C HIS A 174 -7.10 2.46 -2.15
N ASP A 175 -8.04 2.01 -2.98
CA ASP A 175 -9.10 2.85 -3.55
C ASP A 175 -10.01 3.46 -2.47
N CYS A 176 -10.25 2.74 -1.37
CA CYS A 176 -10.90 3.30 -0.19
C CYS A 176 -10.03 4.40 0.46
N GLY A 177 -8.72 4.20 0.51
CA GLY A 177 -7.74 5.14 1.08
C GLY A 177 -7.70 6.49 0.37
N HIS A 178 -7.69 6.49 -0.96
CA HIS A 178 -7.80 7.72 -1.79
C HIS A 178 -9.21 8.29 -1.83
N GLY A 179 -10.20 7.47 -1.50
CA GLY A 179 -11.61 7.79 -1.68
C GLY A 179 -12.04 7.86 -3.14
N SER A 180 -11.39 7.08 -4.01
CA SER A 180 -11.87 6.74 -5.36
C SER A 180 -12.99 5.69 -5.30
N PHE A 181 -12.95 4.77 -4.32
CA PHE A 181 -13.98 3.73 -4.09
C PHE A 181 -15.41 4.28 -3.98
N SER A 182 -15.61 5.39 -3.28
CA SER A 182 -16.90 6.08 -3.19
C SER A 182 -16.75 7.54 -2.76
N ASN A 183 -17.79 8.35 -2.98
CA ASN A 183 -17.90 9.71 -2.43
C ASN A 183 -18.27 9.77 -0.93
N ASN A 184 -18.38 8.62 -0.22
CA ASN A 184 -18.75 8.58 1.19
C ASN A 184 -17.53 8.23 2.08
N PRO A 185 -16.98 9.19 2.85
CA PRO A 185 -15.83 8.96 3.74
C PRO A 185 -16.02 7.81 4.74
N LYS A 186 -17.25 7.58 5.21
CA LYS A 186 -17.54 6.51 6.18
C LYS A 186 -17.55 5.14 5.52
N LEU A 187 -18.13 5.02 4.31
CA LEU A 187 -18.12 3.77 3.55
C LEU A 187 -16.67 3.39 3.20
N ASN A 188 -15.89 4.34 2.69
CA ASN A 188 -14.47 4.16 2.43
C ASN A 188 -13.70 3.77 3.70
N SER A 189 -14.02 4.35 4.86
CA SER A 189 -13.35 3.97 6.11
C SER A 189 -13.69 2.56 6.57
N VAL A 190 -14.95 2.15 6.49
CA VAL A 190 -15.39 0.79 6.89
C VAL A 190 -14.87 -0.27 5.92
N ALA A 191 -15.06 -0.08 4.60
CA ALA A 191 -14.59 -1.00 3.58
C ALA A 191 -13.06 -1.12 3.60
N GLY A 192 -12.33 0.01 3.69
CA GLY A 192 -10.88 0.03 3.80
C GLY A 192 -10.36 -0.74 5.01
N HIS A 193 -10.92 -0.53 6.21
CA HIS A 193 -10.56 -1.32 7.39
C HIS A 193 -10.82 -2.82 7.20
N LEU A 194 -11.99 -3.22 6.70
CA LEU A 194 -12.33 -4.63 6.50
C LEU A 194 -11.35 -5.31 5.52
N LEU A 195 -11.12 -4.69 4.37
CA LEU A 195 -10.21 -5.18 3.34
C LEU A 195 -8.77 -5.28 3.87
N HIS A 196 -8.20 -4.14 4.30
CA HIS A 196 -6.79 -4.08 4.70
C HIS A 196 -6.49 -4.84 6.00
N SER A 197 -7.33 -4.76 7.03
CA SER A 197 -7.07 -5.53 8.26
C SER A 197 -7.15 -7.05 8.02
N SER A 198 -7.99 -7.54 7.09
CA SER A 198 -8.05 -8.97 6.74
C SER A 198 -6.76 -9.52 6.12
N ILE A 199 -5.90 -8.64 5.58
CA ILE A 199 -4.58 -8.95 5.03
C ILE A 199 -3.44 -8.31 5.85
N LEU A 200 -3.69 -8.07 7.16
CA LEU A 200 -2.72 -7.51 8.12
C LEU A 200 -2.09 -6.16 7.69
N VAL A 201 -2.88 -5.29 7.08
CA VAL A 201 -2.52 -3.89 6.79
C VAL A 201 -3.23 -2.94 7.76
N PRO A 202 -2.53 -2.05 8.48
CA PRO A 202 -3.13 -1.03 9.34
C PRO A 202 -3.69 0.11 8.49
N TYR A 203 -4.91 -0.05 7.99
CA TYR A 203 -5.54 0.77 6.96
C TYR A 203 -5.24 2.28 7.04
N HIS A 204 -5.50 2.95 8.16
CA HIS A 204 -5.27 4.38 8.31
C HIS A 204 -3.79 4.76 8.43
N GLY A 205 -2.97 3.97 9.11
CA GLY A 205 -1.53 4.17 9.18
C GLY A 205 -0.89 4.10 7.79
N TRP A 206 -1.21 3.05 7.03
CA TRP A 206 -0.81 2.90 5.64
C TRP A 206 -1.39 4.02 4.75
N ARG A 207 -2.71 4.31 4.81
CA ARG A 207 -3.39 5.35 4.01
C ARG A 207 -2.73 6.71 4.17
N ILE A 208 -2.32 7.07 5.39
CA ILE A 208 -1.68 8.36 5.64
C ILE A 208 -0.26 8.40 5.06
N SER A 209 0.56 7.36 5.27
CA SER A 209 1.89 7.29 4.63
C SER A 209 1.80 7.24 3.10
N HIS A 210 0.79 6.56 2.54
CA HIS A 210 0.53 6.49 1.10
C HIS A 210 0.03 7.83 0.54
N ARG A 211 -0.79 8.58 1.30
CA ARG A 211 -1.12 9.97 0.97
C ARG A 211 0.14 10.83 0.94
N THR A 212 1.05 10.69 1.90
CA THR A 212 2.34 11.42 1.93
C THR A 212 3.21 11.07 0.73
N HIS A 213 3.29 9.79 0.34
CA HIS A 213 3.91 9.33 -0.91
C HIS A 213 3.29 10.02 -2.14
N HIS A 214 1.97 9.95 -2.34
CA HIS A 214 1.31 10.64 -3.45
C HIS A 214 1.50 12.18 -3.43
N GLN A 215 1.60 12.79 -2.25
CA GLN A 215 1.82 14.24 -2.13
C GLN A 215 3.26 14.67 -2.46
N ASN A 216 4.23 13.77 -2.42
CA ASN A 216 5.66 14.07 -2.54
C ASN A 216 6.40 13.17 -3.55
N HIS A 217 5.69 12.36 -4.32
CA HIS A 217 6.23 11.44 -5.34
C HIS A 217 7.31 12.11 -6.21
N GLY A 218 8.42 11.40 -6.43
CA GLY A 218 9.55 11.92 -7.20
C GLY A 218 10.41 12.97 -6.48
N HIS A 219 10.14 13.29 -5.21
CA HIS A 219 11.01 14.13 -4.37
C HIS A 219 11.96 13.27 -3.54
N VAL A 220 13.27 13.53 -3.59
CA VAL A 220 14.29 12.67 -2.95
C VAL A 220 14.11 12.54 -1.42
N GLU A 221 13.83 13.64 -0.72
CA GLU A 221 13.75 13.70 0.74
C GLU A 221 12.34 13.49 1.31
N HIS A 222 11.30 13.83 0.55
CA HIS A 222 9.93 13.90 1.06
C HIS A 222 9.04 12.73 0.63
N ASP A 223 9.36 12.05 -0.49
CA ASP A 223 8.69 10.80 -0.87
C ASP A 223 8.94 9.69 0.17
N GLU A 224 7.96 8.83 0.42
CA GLU A 224 7.86 7.99 1.62
C GLU A 224 8.19 6.51 1.39
N SER A 225 7.75 5.95 0.27
CA SER A 225 7.97 4.53 -0.06
C SER A 225 8.87 4.40 -1.27
N TRP A 226 9.82 3.46 -1.22
CA TRP A 226 10.79 3.15 -2.27
C TRP A 226 11.64 4.31 -2.85
N HIS A 227 11.53 5.53 -2.32
CA HIS A 227 12.33 6.70 -2.71
C HIS A 227 13.86 6.42 -2.70
N PRO A 228 14.64 7.13 -3.55
CA PRO A 228 16.08 6.96 -3.61
C PRO A 228 16.74 7.38 -2.30
N LEU A 229 17.79 6.66 -1.94
CA LEU A 229 18.65 7.05 -0.83
C LEU A 229 19.65 8.11 -1.34
N PRO A 230 19.78 9.27 -0.69
CA PRO A 230 20.96 10.12 -0.85
C PRO A 230 22.23 9.32 -0.58
N GLU A 231 23.29 9.59 -1.32
CA GLU A 231 24.58 8.90 -1.28
C GLU A 231 25.15 8.79 0.15
N LYS A 232 25.02 9.85 0.96
CA LYS A 232 25.38 9.84 2.38
C LYS A 232 24.57 8.84 3.21
N ILE A 233 23.28 8.68 2.95
CA ILE A 233 22.44 7.70 3.65
C ILE A 233 22.79 6.29 3.17
N TYR A 234 22.93 6.10 1.86
CA TYR A 234 23.30 4.82 1.25
C TYR A 234 24.64 4.27 1.79
N LYS A 235 25.68 5.11 1.87
CA LYS A 235 27.00 4.72 2.38
C LYS A 235 26.97 4.34 3.86
N ASN A 236 26.15 5.04 4.67
CA ASN A 236 26.00 4.78 6.11
C ASN A 236 25.02 3.65 6.45
N LEU A 237 24.39 2.97 5.47
CA LEU A 237 23.63 1.75 5.75
C LEU A 237 24.52 0.66 6.34
N ASP A 238 24.00 -0.01 7.37
CA ASP A 238 24.56 -1.25 7.86
C ASP A 238 24.41 -2.39 6.83
N ASN A 239 25.18 -3.46 7.03
CA ASN A 239 25.23 -4.58 6.09
C ASN A 239 23.93 -5.38 6.00
N ALA A 240 23.12 -5.45 7.07
CA ALA A 240 21.84 -6.15 7.04
C ALA A 240 20.79 -5.32 6.28
N THR A 241 20.67 -4.02 6.54
CA THR A 241 19.76 -3.14 5.78
C THR A 241 20.13 -3.08 4.30
N ARG A 242 21.44 -2.97 3.96
CA ARG A 242 21.90 -3.01 2.56
C ARG A 242 21.60 -4.37 1.90
N PHE A 243 21.81 -5.48 2.60
CA PHE A 243 21.49 -6.81 2.10
C PHE A 243 19.98 -6.99 1.86
N LEU A 244 19.14 -6.61 2.83
CA LEU A 244 17.68 -6.73 2.73
C LEU A 244 17.08 -5.82 1.64
N ARG A 245 17.63 -4.62 1.42
CA ARG A 245 17.12 -3.66 0.43
C ARG A 245 17.53 -3.93 -1.02
N PHE A 246 18.66 -4.61 -1.27
CA PHE A 246 19.20 -4.77 -2.62
C PHE A 246 19.40 -6.23 -3.09
N LYS A 247 19.46 -7.23 -2.20
CA LYS A 247 19.72 -8.63 -2.59
C LYS A 247 18.44 -9.45 -2.68
N LEU A 248 18.04 -9.87 -3.88
CA LEU A 248 16.89 -10.76 -4.04
C LEU A 248 17.06 -12.10 -3.28
N PRO A 249 15.97 -12.66 -2.71
CA PRO A 249 14.57 -12.20 -2.79
C PRO A 249 14.18 -11.15 -1.73
N PHE A 250 15.07 -10.78 -0.81
CA PHE A 250 14.74 -10.04 0.42
C PHE A 250 13.98 -8.70 0.26
N PRO A 251 14.18 -7.89 -0.80
CA PRO A 251 13.39 -6.67 -1.05
C PRO A 251 11.89 -6.92 -1.23
N MET A 252 11.50 -8.14 -1.64
CA MET A 252 10.11 -8.56 -1.84
C MET A 252 9.45 -9.07 -0.55
N PHE A 253 10.09 -8.83 0.60
CA PHE A 253 9.57 -9.12 1.93
C PHE A 253 9.68 -7.90 2.86
N ALA A 254 9.88 -6.71 2.29
CA ALA A 254 10.20 -5.48 3.02
C ALA A 254 8.97 -4.87 3.72
N TYR A 255 7.77 -5.01 3.13
CA TYR A 255 6.57 -4.29 3.57
C TYR A 255 6.23 -4.43 5.08
N PRO A 256 6.26 -5.61 5.72
CA PRO A 256 6.00 -5.72 7.16
C PRO A 256 7.05 -5.00 8.03
N PHE A 257 8.29 -4.91 7.56
CA PHE A 257 9.36 -4.16 8.25
C PHE A 257 9.23 -2.65 8.02
N TYR A 258 8.81 -2.23 6.83
CA TYR A 258 8.46 -0.85 6.50
C TYR A 258 7.28 -0.36 7.35
N LEU A 259 6.25 -1.18 7.59
CA LEU A 259 5.16 -0.83 8.52
C LEU A 259 5.67 -0.56 9.95
N TRP A 260 6.76 -1.19 10.37
CA TRP A 260 7.29 -1.06 11.72
C TRP A 260 8.38 0.01 11.89
N ASN A 261 9.17 0.30 10.85
CA ASN A 261 10.37 1.15 10.91
C ASN A 261 10.50 2.21 9.78
N ARG A 262 9.60 2.21 8.79
CA ARG A 262 9.64 3.01 7.54
C ARG A 262 10.88 2.76 6.65
N SER A 263 11.05 3.60 5.64
CA SER A 263 12.18 3.60 4.70
C SER A 263 13.48 4.08 5.37
N PRO A 264 14.67 3.57 5.00
CA PRO A 264 15.95 4.01 5.58
C PRO A 264 16.18 5.51 5.40
N GLY A 265 16.57 6.20 6.49
CA GLY A 265 16.63 7.66 6.55
C GLY A 265 15.37 8.31 7.16
N LYS A 266 14.30 7.54 7.40
CA LYS A 266 13.10 7.95 8.13
C LYS A 266 12.97 7.13 9.43
N THR A 267 12.08 7.53 10.34
CA THR A 267 11.94 6.94 11.69
C THR A 267 10.49 6.83 12.12
N GLY A 268 10.17 5.97 13.09
CA GLY A 268 8.80 5.75 13.56
C GLY A 268 8.08 4.62 12.82
N SER A 269 6.78 4.49 13.06
CA SER A 269 6.01 3.28 12.78
C SER A 269 4.58 3.60 12.36
N HIS A 270 4.02 2.82 11.44
CA HIS A 270 2.62 2.93 11.00
C HIS A 270 1.59 2.57 12.09
N PHE A 271 2.05 2.00 13.20
CA PHE A 271 1.23 1.62 14.35
C PHE A 271 1.33 2.60 15.54
N ASP A 272 2.35 3.45 15.60
CA ASP A 272 2.51 4.44 16.68
C ASP A 272 1.80 5.77 16.32
N PRO A 273 0.73 6.16 17.03
CA PRO A 273 0.05 7.43 16.78
C PRO A 273 0.93 8.67 17.09
N ASN A 274 2.13 8.51 17.64
CA ASN A 274 3.07 9.60 17.88
C ASN A 274 4.18 9.72 16.83
N SER A 275 4.24 8.81 15.84
CA SER A 275 5.16 8.96 14.71
C SER A 275 4.88 10.26 13.95
N ASP A 276 5.97 10.89 13.51
CA ASP A 276 6.06 12.01 12.58
C ASP A 276 5.38 11.76 11.22
N LEU A 277 5.03 10.52 10.88
CA LEU A 277 4.08 10.19 9.80
C LEU A 277 2.72 10.90 9.95
N PHE A 278 2.32 11.25 11.18
CA PHE A 278 0.94 11.58 11.51
C PHE A 278 0.82 12.96 12.17
N VAL A 279 -0.06 13.82 11.64
CA VAL A 279 -0.39 15.08 12.34
C VAL A 279 -1.27 14.80 13.57
N PRO A 280 -1.26 15.64 14.62
CA PRO A 280 -1.94 15.35 15.90
C PRO A 280 -3.45 15.04 15.82
N ASN A 281 -4.13 15.45 14.75
CA ASN A 281 -5.55 15.13 14.52
C ASN A 281 -5.78 13.69 14.00
N GLU A 282 -4.77 13.04 13.44
CA GLU A 282 -4.87 11.70 12.82
C GLU A 282 -4.55 10.56 13.80
N ARG A 283 -4.11 10.88 15.02
CA ARG A 283 -3.75 9.91 16.07
C ARG A 283 -4.86 8.90 16.37
N LYS A 284 -6.12 9.34 16.31
CA LYS A 284 -7.29 8.47 16.55
C LYS A 284 -7.50 7.48 15.41
N ASP A 285 -7.30 7.92 14.17
CA ASP A 285 -7.38 7.06 12.98
C ASP A 285 -6.34 5.94 13.06
N VAL A 286 -5.09 6.27 13.43
CA VAL A 286 -3.99 5.30 13.64
C VAL A 286 -4.36 4.29 14.73
N ILE A 287 -4.83 4.76 15.91
CA ILE A 287 -5.27 3.88 17.00
C ILE A 287 -6.40 2.94 16.54
N THR A 288 -7.40 3.43 15.81
CA THR A 288 -8.50 2.59 15.30
C THR A 288 -7.98 1.49 14.38
N SER A 289 -7.10 1.81 13.43
CA SER A 289 -6.52 0.79 12.55
C SER A 289 -5.58 -0.18 13.27
N THR A 290 -4.82 0.26 14.26
CA THR A 290 -4.00 -0.64 15.10
C THR A 290 -4.87 -1.60 15.92
N VAL A 291 -6.05 -1.17 16.39
CA VAL A 291 -7.03 -2.05 17.06
C VAL A 291 -7.64 -3.04 16.07
N CYS A 292 -8.04 -2.62 14.86
CA CYS A 292 -8.55 -3.54 13.83
C CYS A 292 -7.50 -4.57 13.39
N TRP A 293 -6.25 -4.15 13.21
CA TRP A 293 -5.12 -5.03 12.89
C TRP A 293 -4.88 -6.05 14.01
N THR A 294 -4.83 -5.59 15.27
CA THR A 294 -4.64 -6.45 16.44
C THR A 294 -5.79 -7.45 16.59
N ALA A 295 -7.03 -7.05 16.28
CA ALA A 295 -8.17 -7.96 16.27
C ALA A 295 -8.05 -9.06 15.21
N MET A 296 -7.55 -8.75 14.00
CA MET A 296 -7.28 -9.79 12.99
C MET A 296 -6.11 -10.70 13.41
N ALA A 297 -5.03 -10.15 13.94
CA ALA A 297 -3.90 -10.94 14.44
C ALA A 297 -4.34 -11.90 15.55
N ALA A 298 -5.18 -11.45 16.48
CA ALA A 298 -5.77 -12.28 17.54
C ALA A 298 -6.73 -13.34 16.97
N LEU A 299 -7.53 -13.02 15.96
CA LEU A 299 -8.40 -13.99 15.26
C LEU A 299 -7.56 -15.09 14.58
N LEU A 300 -6.50 -14.72 13.88
CA LEU A 300 -5.58 -15.68 13.25
C LEU A 300 -4.92 -16.58 14.29
N VAL A 301 -4.42 -16.03 15.41
CA VAL A 301 -3.87 -16.82 16.52
C VAL A 301 -4.93 -17.77 17.10
N GLY A 302 -6.18 -17.31 17.27
CA GLY A 302 -7.30 -18.16 17.70
C GLY A 302 -7.58 -19.31 16.73
N LEU A 303 -7.66 -19.03 15.43
CA LEU A 303 -7.82 -20.05 14.38
C LEU A 303 -6.67 -21.05 14.36
N SER A 304 -5.44 -20.61 14.65
CA SER A 304 -4.25 -21.47 14.77
C SER A 304 -4.44 -22.58 15.82
N PHE A 305 -5.10 -22.28 16.94
CA PHE A 305 -5.42 -23.26 17.98
C PHE A 305 -6.60 -24.16 17.63
N VAL A 306 -7.53 -23.70 16.77
CA VAL A 306 -8.73 -24.47 16.37
C VAL A 306 -8.43 -25.44 15.20
N MET A 307 -7.69 -24.99 14.18
CA MET A 307 -7.43 -25.78 12.96
C MET A 307 -6.00 -26.31 12.85
N GLY A 308 -5.13 -25.95 13.80
CA GLY A 308 -3.71 -26.30 13.83
C GLY A 308 -2.83 -25.29 13.05
N PRO A 309 -1.62 -24.97 13.58
CA PRO A 309 -0.77 -23.91 13.02
C PRO A 309 -0.30 -24.19 11.60
N ILE A 310 -0.05 -25.46 11.25
CA ILE A 310 0.37 -25.85 9.89
C ILE A 310 -0.75 -25.61 8.87
N GLN A 311 -2.02 -25.84 9.23
CA GLN A 311 -3.12 -25.63 8.30
C GLN A 311 -3.43 -24.13 8.14
N LEU A 312 -3.31 -23.34 9.21
CA LEU A 312 -3.37 -21.87 9.10
C LEU A 312 -2.21 -21.30 8.28
N LEU A 313 -0.99 -21.82 8.45
CA LEU A 313 0.18 -21.44 7.63
C LEU A 313 -0.08 -21.74 6.15
N LYS A 314 -0.65 -22.90 5.82
CA LYS A 314 -1.01 -23.27 4.45
C LYS A 314 -2.14 -22.42 3.86
N LEU A 315 -3.16 -22.05 4.65
CA LEU A 315 -4.35 -21.33 4.16
C LEU A 315 -4.22 -19.79 4.18
N TYR A 316 -3.41 -19.25 5.08
CA TYR A 316 -3.28 -17.81 5.26
C TYR A 316 -1.82 -17.36 5.21
N GLY A 317 -0.93 -18.00 5.97
CA GLY A 317 0.45 -17.53 6.16
C GLY A 317 1.29 -17.49 4.89
N ILE A 318 1.26 -18.55 4.06
CA ILE A 318 2.00 -18.59 2.79
C ILE A 318 1.35 -17.66 1.75
N PRO A 319 0.01 -17.66 1.53
CA PRO A 319 -0.64 -16.65 0.69
C PRO A 319 -0.38 -15.19 1.11
N TYR A 320 -0.33 -14.90 2.40
CA TYR A 320 0.02 -13.58 2.92
C TYR A 320 1.42 -13.15 2.48
N TRP A 321 2.42 -14.04 2.54
CA TRP A 321 3.76 -13.73 2.05
C TRP A 321 3.82 -13.55 0.52
N VAL A 322 2.99 -14.27 -0.25
CA VAL A 322 2.83 -14.02 -1.69
C VAL A 322 2.19 -12.65 -1.96
N PHE A 323 1.23 -12.22 -1.14
CA PHE A 323 0.68 -10.85 -1.19
C PHE A 323 1.75 -9.79 -0.88
N VAL A 324 2.57 -9.98 0.16
CA VAL A 324 3.69 -9.09 0.48
C VAL A 324 4.66 -8.98 -0.70
N MET A 325 5.01 -10.11 -1.33
CA MET A 325 5.83 -10.13 -2.54
C MET A 325 5.20 -9.35 -3.69
N TRP A 326 3.88 -9.47 -3.91
CA TRP A 326 3.18 -8.66 -4.92
C TRP A 326 3.22 -7.16 -4.60
N LEU A 327 2.97 -6.77 -3.35
CA LEU A 327 2.97 -5.37 -2.93
C LEU A 327 4.34 -4.73 -3.15
N ASP A 328 5.41 -5.34 -2.64
CA ASP A 328 6.77 -4.83 -2.80
C ASP A 328 7.23 -4.84 -4.28
N LEU A 329 6.87 -5.89 -5.05
CA LEU A 329 7.18 -5.99 -6.49
C LEU A 329 6.52 -4.88 -7.30
N VAL A 330 5.20 -4.72 -7.16
CA VAL A 330 4.41 -3.75 -7.94
C VAL A 330 4.83 -2.33 -7.56
N THR A 331 4.87 -2.02 -6.26
CA THR A 331 5.25 -0.68 -5.78
C THR A 331 6.69 -0.31 -6.18
N TYR A 332 7.62 -1.26 -6.19
CA TYR A 332 8.97 -0.99 -6.69
C TYR A 332 8.97 -0.69 -8.20
N LEU A 333 8.41 -1.59 -9.03
CA LEU A 333 8.45 -1.49 -10.50
C LEU A 333 7.67 -0.31 -11.07
N HIS A 334 6.70 0.22 -10.31
CA HIS A 334 5.93 1.42 -10.64
C HIS A 334 6.74 2.72 -10.48
N HIS A 335 7.90 2.68 -9.82
CA HIS A 335 8.78 3.84 -9.58
C HIS A 335 10.24 3.59 -10.04
N HIS A 336 10.56 2.37 -10.49
CA HIS A 336 11.93 1.91 -10.77
C HIS A 336 12.01 1.02 -12.02
N GLY A 337 13.22 0.83 -12.54
CA GLY A 337 13.50 -0.12 -13.61
C GLY A 337 12.96 0.28 -14.99
N HIS A 338 12.96 1.56 -15.32
CA HIS A 338 12.98 1.95 -16.74
C HIS A 338 14.42 1.86 -17.28
N GLU A 339 14.57 1.68 -18.60
CA GLU A 339 15.89 1.49 -19.22
C GLU A 339 16.69 2.80 -19.25
N GLU A 340 16.04 3.87 -19.71
CA GLU A 340 16.43 5.26 -19.42
C GLU A 340 16.11 5.57 -17.95
N LYS A 341 17.08 6.12 -17.20
CA LYS A 341 16.86 6.47 -15.80
C LYS A 341 15.88 7.63 -15.64
N LEU A 342 14.99 7.51 -14.67
CA LEU A 342 14.02 8.55 -14.32
C LEU A 342 14.68 9.64 -13.47
N PRO A 343 14.32 10.92 -13.67
CA PRO A 343 14.77 12.01 -12.81
C PRO A 343 14.10 11.89 -11.44
N TRP A 344 14.80 12.38 -10.42
CA TRP A 344 14.28 12.66 -9.08
C TRP A 344 14.64 14.10 -8.71
N TYR A 345 13.75 14.77 -8.00
CA TYR A 345 13.79 16.22 -7.85
C TYR A 345 13.98 16.67 -6.40
N ARG A 346 14.45 17.90 -6.23
CA ARG A 346 14.55 18.61 -4.95
C ARG A 346 14.07 20.06 -5.09
N GLY A 347 13.81 20.70 -3.95
CA GLY A 347 13.72 22.17 -3.85
C GLY A 347 12.72 22.79 -4.82
N LYS A 348 13.20 23.72 -5.66
CA LYS A 348 12.36 24.42 -6.66
C LYS A 348 12.11 23.61 -7.94
N GLU A 349 12.91 22.57 -8.20
CA GLU A 349 12.72 21.74 -9.39
C GLU A 349 11.55 20.75 -9.19
N TRP A 350 11.29 20.30 -7.97
CA TRP A 350 10.15 19.43 -7.69
C TRP A 350 8.82 20.16 -7.89
N SER A 351 7.89 19.48 -8.56
CA SER A 351 6.47 19.80 -8.54
C SER A 351 5.65 18.52 -8.64
N TYR A 352 4.41 18.53 -8.14
CA TYR A 352 3.48 17.38 -8.22
C TYR A 352 3.33 16.82 -9.65
N LEU A 353 3.34 17.68 -10.67
CA LEU A 353 3.29 17.22 -12.06
C LEU A 353 4.59 16.52 -12.47
N ARG A 354 5.76 17.15 -12.26
CA ARG A 354 7.06 16.55 -12.61
C ARG A 354 7.30 15.24 -11.85
N GLY A 355 6.89 15.18 -10.57
CA GLY A 355 6.91 14.00 -9.72
C GLY A 355 6.01 12.86 -10.19
N GLY A 356 4.78 13.17 -10.63
CA GLY A 356 3.89 12.16 -11.25
C GLY A 356 4.46 11.56 -12.54
N LEU A 357 5.18 12.35 -13.33
CA LEU A 357 5.85 11.90 -14.55
C LEU A 357 7.12 11.06 -14.28
N THR A 358 7.56 10.89 -13.02
CA THR A 358 8.62 9.93 -12.66
C THR A 358 8.08 8.54 -12.30
N THR A 359 6.79 8.29 -12.53
CA THR A 359 6.16 6.98 -12.30
C THR A 359 6.01 6.21 -13.61
N LEU A 360 5.78 4.90 -13.52
CA LEU A 360 5.75 3.98 -14.66
C LEU A 360 4.49 3.14 -14.67
N ASP A 361 3.80 3.14 -15.80
CA ASP A 361 2.81 2.11 -16.10
C ASP A 361 3.51 0.76 -16.32
N ARG A 362 2.86 -0.34 -15.93
CA ARG A 362 3.37 -1.72 -16.03
C ARG A 362 2.27 -2.68 -16.45
N ASP A 363 2.56 -3.52 -17.44
CA ASP A 363 1.64 -4.54 -17.93
C ASP A 363 1.90 -5.90 -17.24
N PHE A 364 0.93 -6.38 -16.46
CA PHE A 364 0.96 -7.66 -15.76
C PHE A 364 0.28 -8.81 -16.53
N GLY A 365 -0.06 -8.61 -17.81
CA GLY A 365 -0.65 -9.64 -18.67
C GLY A 365 -2.07 -10.03 -18.22
N MET A 366 -2.36 -11.33 -18.12
CA MET A 366 -3.67 -11.80 -17.65
C MET A 366 -3.99 -11.37 -16.20
N ILE A 367 -2.98 -10.95 -15.44
CA ILE A 367 -3.12 -10.60 -14.02
C ILE A 367 -3.64 -9.15 -13.84
N ASN A 368 -3.59 -8.29 -14.87
CA ASN A 368 -4.05 -6.90 -14.80
C ASN A 368 -5.43 -6.73 -14.15
N ASN A 369 -6.44 -7.50 -14.56
CA ASN A 369 -7.80 -7.35 -14.01
C ASN A 369 -7.97 -7.91 -12.57
N ILE A 370 -7.02 -8.71 -12.09
CA ILE A 370 -6.92 -9.14 -10.68
C ILE A 370 -6.21 -8.05 -9.87
N HIS A 371 -5.23 -7.37 -10.48
CA HIS A 371 -4.61 -6.14 -9.96
C HIS A 371 -5.55 -4.92 -10.03
N HIS A 372 -6.80 -5.08 -10.47
CA HIS A 372 -7.76 -4.00 -10.73
C HIS A 372 -7.18 -2.92 -11.65
N ASP A 373 -6.32 -3.32 -12.58
CA ASP A 373 -5.72 -2.47 -13.60
C ASP A 373 -4.83 -1.33 -13.05
N ILE A 374 -4.42 -1.40 -11.77
CA ILE A 374 -3.53 -0.42 -11.08
C ILE A 374 -2.15 -0.26 -11.73
N GLY A 375 -1.78 -1.17 -12.64
CA GLY A 375 -0.63 -1.02 -13.53
C GLY A 375 -0.68 0.22 -14.43
N THR A 376 -1.81 0.92 -14.51
CA THR A 376 -1.94 2.26 -15.11
C THR A 376 -1.58 3.39 -14.13
N HIS A 377 -0.35 3.32 -13.63
CA HIS A 377 0.09 4.02 -12.41
C HIS A 377 0.35 5.52 -12.58
N VAL A 378 0.67 6.02 -13.78
CA VAL A 378 0.95 7.45 -14.03
C VAL A 378 -0.28 8.31 -13.79
N ILE A 379 -1.42 7.94 -14.39
CA ILE A 379 -2.69 8.64 -14.18
C ILE A 379 -3.24 8.37 -12.78
N HIS A 380 -2.98 7.20 -12.21
CA HIS A 380 -3.26 6.97 -10.80
C HIS A 380 -2.48 7.94 -9.89
N HIS A 381 -1.21 8.24 -10.14
CA HIS A 381 -0.43 9.17 -9.32
C HIS A 381 -0.86 10.64 -9.48
N LEU A 382 -1.14 11.06 -10.70
CA LEU A 382 -1.59 12.42 -11.00
C LEU A 382 -3.04 12.67 -10.55
N PHE A 383 -3.88 11.64 -10.54
CA PHE A 383 -5.32 11.73 -10.27
C PHE A 383 -5.88 10.53 -9.48
N PRO A 384 -5.41 10.24 -8.24
CA PRO A 384 -5.77 9.05 -7.47
C PRO A 384 -7.24 8.98 -7.02
N GLN A 385 -8.08 9.94 -7.42
CA GLN A 385 -9.52 9.94 -7.19
C GLN A 385 -10.31 9.26 -8.32
N ILE A 386 -9.69 8.93 -9.44
CA ILE A 386 -10.29 8.11 -10.50
C ILE A 386 -10.38 6.67 -9.96
N PRO A 387 -11.57 6.02 -9.98
CA PRO A 387 -11.69 4.61 -9.58
C PRO A 387 -10.87 3.71 -10.49
N HIS A 388 -10.32 2.63 -9.92
CA HIS A 388 -9.53 1.63 -10.64
C HIS A 388 -10.17 1.22 -11.99
N TYR A 389 -11.48 0.97 -12.00
CA TYR A 389 -12.28 0.57 -13.17
C TYR A 389 -12.51 1.66 -14.24
N HIS A 390 -11.80 2.80 -14.14
CA HIS A 390 -11.73 3.87 -15.15
C HIS A 390 -10.28 4.29 -15.47
N LEU A 391 -9.25 3.73 -14.82
CA LEU A 391 -7.86 4.17 -15.02
C LEU A 391 -7.38 3.95 -16.46
N ILE A 392 -7.63 2.78 -17.06
CA ILE A 392 -7.29 2.51 -18.48
C ILE A 392 -7.89 3.57 -19.41
N GLU A 393 -9.18 3.89 -19.24
CA GLU A 393 -9.86 4.90 -20.07
C GLU A 393 -9.24 6.30 -19.88
N ALA A 394 -8.88 6.64 -18.64
CA ALA A 394 -8.24 7.91 -18.32
C ALA A 394 -6.79 7.99 -18.85
N THR A 395 -6.04 6.89 -18.84
CA THR A 395 -4.69 6.79 -19.41
C THR A 395 -4.72 6.94 -20.93
N GLU A 396 -5.53 6.16 -21.65
CA GLU A 396 -5.60 6.28 -23.12
C GLU A 396 -6.06 7.68 -23.58
N ALA A 397 -6.93 8.35 -22.81
CA ALA A 397 -7.32 9.74 -23.07
C ALA A 397 -6.23 10.78 -22.73
N ALA A 398 -5.31 10.46 -21.81
CA ALA A 398 -4.24 11.36 -21.37
C ALA A 398 -2.96 11.26 -22.22
N LYS A 399 -2.65 10.07 -22.78
CA LYS A 399 -1.44 9.84 -23.60
C LYS A 399 -1.14 10.94 -24.63
N PRO A 400 -2.12 11.46 -25.42
CA PRO A 400 -1.83 12.49 -26.42
C PRO A 400 -1.36 13.83 -25.83
N VAL A 401 -1.72 14.14 -24.57
CA VAL A 401 -1.26 15.33 -23.85
C VAL A 401 0.14 15.09 -23.27
N LEU A 402 0.39 13.90 -22.73
CA LEU A 402 1.66 13.54 -22.10
C LEU A 402 2.82 13.42 -23.10
N GLY A 403 2.54 12.94 -24.32
CA GLY A 403 3.53 12.85 -25.40
C GLY A 403 4.80 12.09 -24.98
N LYS A 404 5.98 12.65 -25.28
CA LYS A 404 7.29 12.05 -24.94
C LYS A 404 7.52 11.82 -23.42
N TYR A 405 6.73 12.45 -22.54
CA TYR A 405 6.82 12.20 -21.08
C TYR A 405 6.09 10.93 -20.62
N TYR A 406 5.19 10.35 -21.43
CA TYR A 406 4.58 9.07 -21.12
C TYR A 406 5.37 7.93 -21.77
N LYS A 407 5.67 6.89 -20.97
CA LYS A 407 6.48 5.74 -21.38
C LYS A 407 5.58 4.51 -21.49
N GLU A 408 5.25 4.11 -22.72
CA GLU A 408 4.41 2.94 -22.97
C GLU A 408 5.02 1.67 -22.35
N PRO A 409 4.27 0.89 -21.54
CA PRO A 409 4.78 -0.34 -20.97
C PRO A 409 4.99 -1.43 -22.04
N GLU A 410 6.13 -2.12 -21.96
CA GLU A 410 6.39 -3.38 -22.67
C GLU A 410 5.24 -4.36 -22.41
N LYS A 411 4.65 -4.90 -23.49
CA LYS A 411 3.46 -5.74 -23.38
C LYS A 411 3.79 -7.13 -22.86
N SER A 412 3.04 -7.55 -21.87
CA SER A 412 3.24 -8.83 -21.20
C SER A 412 2.77 -10.00 -22.07
N ALA A 413 3.50 -11.11 -21.99
CA ALA A 413 2.97 -12.43 -22.27
C ALA A 413 1.84 -12.76 -21.26
N PRO A 414 1.11 -13.91 -21.37
CA PRO A 414 0.05 -14.24 -20.43
C PRO A 414 0.45 -14.17 -18.94
N LEU A 415 1.73 -14.39 -18.63
CA LEU A 415 2.34 -14.13 -17.33
C LEU A 415 3.53 -13.14 -17.46
N PRO A 416 3.71 -12.20 -16.53
CA PRO A 416 4.62 -11.05 -16.69
C PRO A 416 6.08 -11.35 -16.30
N PHE A 417 6.64 -12.46 -16.78
CA PHE A 417 7.99 -12.90 -16.39
C PHE A 417 9.10 -11.90 -16.77
N TYR A 418 8.89 -11.04 -17.77
CA TYR A 418 9.85 -9.99 -18.15
C TYR A 418 10.12 -9.00 -17.01
N LEU A 419 9.12 -8.72 -16.16
CA LEU A 419 9.23 -7.83 -15.00
C LEU A 419 10.21 -8.35 -13.94
N ILE A 420 10.43 -9.67 -13.84
CA ILE A 420 11.47 -10.25 -12.98
C ILE A 420 12.86 -9.85 -13.50
N GLY A 421 13.04 -9.87 -14.82
CA GLY A 421 14.24 -9.38 -15.48
C GLY A 421 14.43 -7.88 -15.26
N VAL A 422 13.37 -7.07 -15.30
CA VAL A 422 13.40 -5.63 -15.00
C VAL A 422 13.84 -5.37 -13.56
N LEU A 423 13.22 -6.06 -12.59
CA LEU A 423 13.56 -5.98 -11.16
C LEU A 423 15.04 -6.31 -10.92
N ILE A 424 15.55 -7.39 -11.53
CA ILE A 424 16.95 -7.80 -11.43
C ILE A 424 17.90 -6.77 -12.07
N ARG A 425 17.50 -6.11 -13.17
CA ARG A 425 18.31 -5.03 -13.79
C ARG A 425 18.37 -3.80 -12.89
N SER A 426 17.25 -3.39 -12.32
CA SER A 426 17.13 -2.16 -11.52
C SER A 426 17.80 -2.28 -10.15
N LEU A 427 17.56 -3.36 -9.40
CA LEU A 427 18.23 -3.61 -8.10
C LEU A 427 19.76 -3.73 -8.21
N LYS A 428 20.31 -3.95 -9.42
CA LYS A 428 21.75 -3.95 -9.71
C LYS A 428 22.29 -2.61 -10.24
N LYS A 429 21.45 -1.60 -10.49
CA LYS A 429 21.83 -0.32 -11.12
C LYS A 429 21.40 0.91 -10.33
N ASP A 430 20.40 0.78 -9.47
CA ASP A 430 19.66 1.91 -8.90
C ASP A 430 19.76 1.88 -7.37
N HIS A 431 20.93 2.29 -6.87
CA HIS A 431 21.32 2.11 -5.46
C HIS A 431 21.13 3.39 -4.64
N TYR A 432 21.55 4.54 -5.18
CA TYR A 432 21.51 5.85 -4.52
C TYR A 432 21.39 6.99 -5.55
N VAL A 433 21.15 8.21 -5.07
CA VAL A 433 21.28 9.46 -5.85
C VAL A 433 22.33 10.35 -5.20
N SER A 434 22.98 11.23 -5.97
CA SER A 434 24.01 12.11 -5.41
C SER A 434 23.43 13.06 -4.35
N ASP A 435 24.25 13.39 -3.34
CA ASP A 435 23.88 14.35 -2.29
C ASP A 435 23.76 15.81 -2.80
N THR A 436 24.17 16.09 -4.05
CA THR A 436 24.11 17.43 -4.68
C THR A 436 23.24 17.44 -5.94
N GLY A 437 22.82 18.64 -6.36
CA GLY A 437 21.96 18.88 -7.54
C GLY A 437 20.46 18.76 -7.27
N ASP A 438 19.66 19.60 -7.93
CA ASP A 438 18.19 19.64 -7.75
C ASP A 438 17.40 18.75 -8.72
N VAL A 439 18.05 18.29 -9.81
CA VAL A 439 17.58 17.19 -10.66
C VAL A 439 18.67 16.12 -10.65
N VAL A 440 18.36 14.95 -10.12
CA VAL A 440 19.31 13.83 -9.96
C VAL A 440 18.77 12.53 -10.52
N TYR A 441 19.68 11.64 -10.88
CA TYR A 441 19.39 10.32 -11.43
C TYR A 441 20.07 9.24 -10.58
N TYR A 442 19.47 8.05 -10.56
CA TYR A 442 20.02 6.91 -9.84
C TYR A 442 21.45 6.56 -10.28
N GLN A 443 22.30 6.20 -9.32
CA GLN A 443 23.69 5.81 -9.51
C GLN A 443 23.94 4.36 -9.07
N THR A 444 24.97 3.76 -9.66
CA THR A 444 25.35 2.35 -9.45
C THR A 444 26.51 2.28 -8.45
N ASP A 445 26.38 1.47 -7.39
CA ASP A 445 27.54 1.11 -6.56
C ASP A 445 28.34 -0.01 -7.24
N PRO A 446 29.59 0.24 -7.69
CA PRO A 446 30.43 -0.78 -8.34
C PRO A 446 30.80 -1.94 -7.40
N GLN A 447 30.70 -1.76 -6.08
CA GLN A 447 31.00 -2.80 -5.10
C GLN A 447 29.89 -3.85 -5.00
N LEU A 448 28.63 -3.47 -5.24
CA LEU A 448 27.49 -4.41 -5.29
C LEU A 448 27.34 -5.11 -6.64
N THR A 449 27.79 -4.50 -7.74
CA THR A 449 27.74 -5.15 -9.07
C THR A 449 28.82 -6.20 -9.30
N GLY A 450 29.81 -6.31 -8.40
CA GLY A 450 30.95 -7.22 -8.57
C GLY A 450 31.88 -6.82 -9.71
N SER A 451 31.89 -5.53 -10.08
CA SER A 451 32.80 -5.01 -11.10
C SER A 451 34.26 -5.21 -10.66
N PRO A 452 35.19 -5.62 -11.54
CA PRO A 452 36.59 -5.73 -11.19
C PRO A 452 37.12 -4.39 -10.65
N LYS A 453 37.90 -4.44 -9.56
CA LYS A 453 38.71 -3.29 -9.18
C LYS A 453 39.70 -3.01 -10.30
N SER A 454 39.65 -1.82 -10.89
CA SER A 454 40.80 -1.27 -11.60
C SER A 454 41.97 -1.20 -10.61
N GLN A 455 43.06 -1.91 -10.93
CA GLN A 455 44.33 -1.80 -10.24
C GLN A 455 45.08 -0.56 -10.71
#